data_AF-A0A8T7JKN8-F1
#
_entry.id   AF-A0A8T7JKN8-F1
#
_cell.length_a   1.000
_cell.length_b   1.000
_cell.length_c   1.000
_cell.angle_alpha   90.00
_cell.angle_beta   90.00
_cell.angle_gamma   90.00
#
_symmetry.space_group_name_H-M   'P 1'
#
loop_
_entity.id
_entity.type
_entity.pdbx_description
1 polymer ?
#
loop_
_entity_poly.entity_id
_entity_poly.type
_entity_poly.pdbx_seq_one_letter_code
_entity_poly.pdbx_strand_id
1 'polypeptide(L)' 'MYCPYCDGPVVGEKQVVIVVGSGPAHSLCHERAMLSQRIFEGVQLPNLSVDKLMELQEMVRVELNSRDAASAEVELFA' A
#
# COMPACT_ATOMS: atom_id res chain seq x y z
N MET A 1 27.44 9.25 -3.99
CA MET A 1 26.33 8.81 -3.13
C MET A 1 25.48 7.85 -3.95
N TYR A 2 25.08 6.72 -3.36
CA TYR A 2 24.35 5.65 -4.05
C TYR A 2 23.05 5.33 -3.33
N CYS A 3 22.04 4.91 -4.09
CA CYS A 3 20.73 4.55 -3.58
C CYS A 3 20.82 3.20 -2.86
N PRO A 4 20.36 3.09 -1.60
CA PRO A 4 20.46 1.85 -0.81
C PRO A 4 19.56 0.71 -1.31
N TYR A 5 18.66 0.96 -2.28
CA TYR A 5 17.70 -0.02 -2.79
C TYR A 5 18.07 -0.62 -4.14
N CYS A 6 18.84 0.10 -4.96
CA CYS A 6 19.20 -0.32 -6.32
C CYS A 6 20.68 -0.15 -6.63
N ASP A 7 21.48 0.31 -5.67
CA ASP A 7 22.91 0.62 -5.79
C ASP A 7 23.28 1.62 -6.90
N GLY A 8 22.27 2.25 -7.53
CA GLY A 8 22.45 3.25 -8.57
C GLY A 8 22.85 4.63 -8.02
N PRO A 9 23.49 5.48 -8.83
CA PRO A 9 23.84 6.84 -8.42
C PRO A 9 22.58 7.67 -8.18
N VAL A 10 22.59 8.49 -7.12
CA VAL A 10 21.51 9.45 -6.81
C VAL A 10 21.87 10.90 -7.16
N VAL A 11 23.12 11.14 -7.56
CA VAL A 11 23.62 12.48 -7.90
C VAL A 11 23.11 12.86 -9.28
N GLY A 12 22.48 14.03 -9.40
CA GLY A 12 21.89 14.51 -10.66
C GLY A 12 20.44 14.05 -10.89
N GLU A 13 19.90 13.21 -10.00
CA GLU A 13 18.51 12.77 -10.06
C GLU A 13 17.56 13.81 -9.46
N LYS A 14 16.39 13.99 -10.09
CA LYS A 14 15.42 15.02 -9.70
C LYS A 14 14.61 14.64 -8.46
N GLN A 15 14.41 13.35 -8.24
CA GLN A 15 13.53 12.83 -7.20
C GLN A 15 14.32 11.93 -6.25
N VAL A 16 14.87 12.56 -5.21
CA VAL A 16 15.66 11.91 -4.17
C VAL A 16 15.05 12.24 -2.82
N VAL A 17 14.95 11.22 -1.97
CA VAL A 17 14.52 11.33 -0.56
C VAL A 17 15.68 10.96 0.36
N ILE A 18 15.72 11.55 1.55
CA ILE A 18 16.68 11.18 2.58
C ILE A 18 16.02 10.17 3.50
N VAL A 19 16.55 8.95 3.52
CA VAL A 19 16.10 7.87 4.40
C VAL A 19 16.93 7.94 5.69
N VAL A 20 16.26 8.12 6.82
CA VAL A 20 16.91 8.20 8.13
C VAL A 20 17.74 6.92 8.37
N GLY A 21 19.02 7.08 8.70
CA GLY A 21 19.94 5.96 8.95
C GLY A 21 20.50 5.25 7.71
N SER A 22 19.94 5.48 6.50
CA SER A 22 20.43 4.83 5.26
C SER A 22 20.99 5.82 4.23
N GLY A 23 20.64 7.10 4.33
CA GLY A 23 21.12 8.15 3.41
C GLY A 23 20.18 8.39 2.22
N PRO A 24 20.69 9.00 1.14
CA PRO A 24 19.85 9.42 0.01
C PRO A 24 19.44 8.23 -0.88
N ALA A 25 18.17 8.19 -1.27
CA ALA A 25 17.57 7.18 -2.12
C ALA A 25 16.70 7.81 -3.21
N HIS A 26 16.54 7.16 -4.37
CA HIS A 26 15.51 7.58 -5.33
C HIS A 26 14.12 7.48 -4.71
N SER A 27 13.28 8.49 -4.91
CA SER A 27 11.92 8.51 -4.33
C SER A 27 11.13 7.25 -4.69
N LEU A 28 11.17 6.84 -5.95
CA LEU A 28 10.48 5.63 -6.44
C LEU A 28 10.99 4.35 -5.78
N CYS A 29 12.30 4.23 -5.58
CA CYS A 29 12.90 3.07 -4.94
C CYS A 29 12.48 2.98 -3.47
N HIS A 30 12.49 4.11 -2.77
CA HIS A 30 12.02 4.20 -1.39
C HIS A 30 10.53 3.86 -1.27
N GLU A 31 9.68 4.42 -2.15
CA GLU A 31 8.25 4.11 -2.18
C GLU A 31 8.00 2.62 -2.40
N ARG A 32 8.67 2.00 -3.38
CA ARG A 32 8.54 0.56 -3.64
C ARG A 32 8.95 -0.28 -2.43
N ALA A 33 10.03 0.09 -1.75
CA ALA A 33 10.46 -0.58 -0.52
C ALA A 33 9.42 -0.44 0.61
N MET A 34 8.76 0.72 0.72
CA MET A 34 7.66 0.90 1.67
C MET A 34 6.43 0.07 1.30
N LEU A 35 6.11 -0.05 0.00
CA LEU A 35 5.03 -0.91 -0.49
C LEU A 35 5.27 -2.38 -0.14
N SER A 36 6.51 -2.87 -0.28
CA SER A 36 6.87 -4.26 0.01
C SER A 36 6.93 -4.60 1.50
N GLN A 37 6.77 -3.61 2.37
CA GLN A 37 6.72 -3.77 3.84
C GLN A 37 5.32 -3.45 4.41
N ARG A 38 4.30 -3.27 3.55
CA ARG A 38 2.96 -2.90 4.03
C ARG A 38 2.35 -4.03 4.87
N ILE A 39 2.03 -3.68 6.11
CA ILE A 39 1.26 -4.49 7.04
C ILE A 39 -0.01 -3.71 7.38
N PHE A 40 -1.17 -4.33 7.20
CA PHE A 40 -2.46 -3.77 7.57
C PHE A 40 -3.10 -4.66 8.64
N GLU A 41 -3.20 -4.19 9.87
CA GLU A 41 -3.83 -4.93 10.99
C GLU A 41 -3.35 -6.40 11.08
N GLY A 42 -2.04 -6.61 10.94
CA GLY A 42 -1.41 -7.96 10.96
C GLY A 42 -1.37 -8.69 9.61
N VAL A 43 -2.05 -8.18 8.58
CA VAL A 43 -2.02 -8.74 7.23
C VAL A 43 -0.81 -8.21 6.47
N GLN A 44 0.14 -9.08 6.17
CA GLN A 44 1.29 -8.78 5.31
C GLN A 44 0.88 -8.94 3.85
N LEU A 45 0.33 -7.87 3.25
CA LEU A 45 -0.18 -7.87 1.86
C LEU A 45 0.85 -8.39 0.84
N PRO A 46 2.16 -8.07 0.93
CA PRO A 46 3.16 -8.56 -0.02
C PRO A 46 3.35 -10.09 -0.01
N ASN A 47 2.94 -10.77 1.06
CA ASN A 47 3.07 -12.23 1.18
C ASN A 47 1.85 -12.98 0.62
N LEU A 48 0.79 -12.27 0.23
CA LEU A 48 -0.40 -12.87 -0.36
C LEU A 48 -0.18 -13.12 -1.85
N SER A 49 -0.59 -14.31 -2.32
CA SER A 49 -0.70 -14.55 -3.76
C SER A 49 -1.78 -13.66 -4.36
N VAL A 50 -1.74 -13.48 -5.68
CA VAL A 50 -2.76 -12.71 -6.40
C VAL A 50 -4.16 -13.25 -6.11
N ASP A 51 -4.35 -14.57 -6.11
CA ASP A 51 -5.67 -15.17 -5.80
C ASP A 51 -6.19 -14.80 -4.41
N LYS A 52 -5.31 -14.83 -3.39
CA LYS A 52 -5.67 -14.43 -2.03
C LYS A 52 -5.97 -12.94 -1.90
N LEU A 53 -5.27 -12.11 -2.68
CA LEU A 53 -5.56 -10.67 -2.76
C LEU A 53 -6.92 -10.40 -3.39
N MET A 54 -7.28 -11.16 -4.43
CA MET A 54 -8.61 -11.07 -5.07
C MET A 54 -9.71 -11.52 -4.10
N GLU A 55 -9.50 -12.60 -3.36
CA GLU A 55 -10.44 -13.06 -2.34
C GLU A 55 -10.60 -12.03 -1.21
N LEU A 56 -9.49 -11.44 -0.73
CA LEU A 56 -9.51 -10.36 0.25
C LEU A 56 -10.27 -9.13 -0.27
N GLN A 57 -10.07 -8.78 -1.53
CA GLN A 57 -10.80 -7.69 -2.17
C GLN A 57 -12.31 -7.93 -2.17
N GLU A 58 -12.74 -9.16 -2.48
CA GLU A 58 -14.16 -9.51 -2.50
C GLU A 58 -14.76 -9.49 -1.08
N MET A 59 -14.07 -10.04 -0.08
CA MET A 59 -14.52 -10.00 1.31
C MET A 59 -14.71 -8.55 1.80
N VAL A 60 -13.77 -7.66 1.50
CA VAL A 60 -13.87 -6.24 1.87
C VAL A 60 -15.06 -5.58 1.16
N ARG A 61 -15.28 -5.85 -0.13
CA ARG A 61 -16.42 -5.30 -0.87
C ARG A 61 -17.76 -5.76 -0.29
N VAL A 62 -17.89 -7.04 0.04
CA VAL A 62 -19.11 -7.58 0.65
C VAL A 62 -19.39 -6.91 2.00
N GLU A 63 -18.37 -6.76 2.84
CA GLU A 63 -18.51 -6.10 4.14
C GLU A 63 -18.90 -4.62 4.00
N LEU A 64 -18.25 -3.89 3.09
CA LEU A 64 -18.58 -2.49 2.81
C LEU A 64 -20.04 -2.35 2.34
N ASN A 65 -20.45 -3.19 1.39
CA ASN A 65 -21.83 -3.21 0.91
C ASN A 65 -22.83 -3.54 2.03
N SER A 66 -22.49 -4.48 2.92
CA SER A 66 -23.34 -4.84 4.07
C SER A 66 -23.49 -3.68 5.05
N ARG A 67 -22.43 -2.91 5.29
CA ARG A 67 -22.46 -1.72 6.17
C ARG A 67 -23.24 -0.57 5.55
N ASP A 68 -23.03 -0.34 4.26
CA ASP A 68 -23.75 0.70 3.52
C ASP A 68 -25.26 0.40 3.51
N ALA A 69 -25.65 -0.86 3.24
CA ALA A 69 -27.04 -1.31 3.29
C ALA A 69 -27.66 -1.21 4.69
N ALA A 70 -26.88 -1.43 5.75
CA ALA A 70 -27.34 -1.23 7.13
C ALA A 70 -27.48 0.26 7.50
N SER A 71 -26.68 1.15 6.89
CA SER A 71 -26.75 2.60 7.12
C SER A 71 -27.84 3.29 6.31
N ALA A 72 -28.23 2.70 5.18
CA ALA A 72 -29.36 3.13 4.40
C ALA A 72 -30.64 2.70 5.14
N GLU A 73 -31.04 3.49 6.14
CA GLU A 73 -32.39 3.42 6.70
C GLU A 73 -33.38 3.41 5.54
N VAL A 74 -34.06 2.27 5.41
CA VAL A 74 -35.07 2.07 4.39
C VAL A 74 -36.23 3.01 4.71
N GLU A 75 -36.32 4.14 4.00
CA GLU A 75 -37.54 4.97 3.96
C GLU A 75 -38.64 4.17 3.26
N LEU A 76 -39.17 3.16 3.94
CA LEU A 76 -40.47 2.58 3.64
C LEU A 76 -41.47 3.62 4.14
N PHE A 77 -42.34 4.10 3.25
CA PHE A 77 -43.43 5.06 3.48
C PHE A 77 -43.06 6.56 3.37
N ALA A 78 -43.03 7.04 2.12
CA ALA A 78 -43.34 8.43 1.76
C ALA A 78 -44.49 8.44 0.74
#